data_AF-A0A929B5F6-F1
#
_entry.id   AF-A0A929B5F6-F1
#
_cell.length_a   1.000
_cell.length_b   1.000
_cell.length_c   1.000
_cell.angle_alpha   90.00
_cell.angle_beta   90.00
_cell.angle_gamma   90.00
#
_symmetry.space_group_name_H-M   'P 1'
#
loop_
_entity.id
_entity.type
_entity.pdbx_description
1 polymer ?
#
loop_
_entity_poly.entity_id
_entity_poly.type
_entity_poly.pdbx_seq_one_letter_code
_entity_poly.pdbx_strand_id
1 'polypeptide(L)'
;MNNLVIKLALVFLLGILPPLASLLILRKIKQRWQARLRRARLMTDSHRREDFSQYYYNDEPIELEKYFIGDISCHYNAHSPYIRCAVNPSGPCQDCPHYKPKQQ
;
A
#
# COMPACT_ATOMS: atom_id res chain seq x y z
N MET A 1 -37.58 -37.08 32.63
CA MET A 1 -37.43 -35.88 31.79
C MET A 1 -36.32 -34.94 32.30
N ASN A 2 -36.21 -34.70 33.61
CA ASN A 2 -35.28 -33.72 34.19
C ASN A 2 -33.79 -33.98 33.89
N ASN A 3 -33.32 -35.23 33.91
CA ASN A 3 -31.92 -35.56 33.64
C ASN A 3 -31.48 -35.28 32.19
N LEU A 4 -32.42 -35.39 31.24
CA LEU A 4 -32.14 -35.15 29.82
C LEU A 4 -32.07 -33.65 29.53
N VAL A 5 -32.93 -32.87 30.20
CA VAL A 5 -32.89 -31.40 30.17
C VAL A 5 -31.59 -30.87 30.79
N ILE A 6 -31.15 -31.41 31.93
CA ILE A 6 -29.89 -31.01 32.58
C ILE A 6 -28.68 -31.33 31.69
N LYS A 7 -28.64 -32.51 31.06
CA LYS A 7 -27.56 -32.89 30.14
C LYS A 7 -27.51 -31.99 28.91
N LEU A 8 -28.66 -31.68 28.30
CA LEU A 8 -28.72 -30.75 27.16
C LEU A 8 -28.25 -29.34 27.56
N ALA A 9 -28.69 -28.84 28.72
CA ALA A 9 -28.27 -27.53 29.21
C ALA A 9 -26.75 -27.44 29.39
N LEU A 10 -26.11 -28.49 29.92
CA LEU A 10 -24.65 -28.54 30.08
C LEU A 10 -23.90 -28.53 28.74
N VAL A 11 -24.39 -29.28 27.75
CA VAL A 11 -23.79 -29.31 26.40
C VAL A 11 -23.90 -27.96 25.71
N PHE A 12 -25.05 -27.29 25.82
CA PHE A 12 -25.22 -25.95 25.27
C PHE A 12 -24.33 -24.92 25.99
N LEU A 13 -24.25 -24.96 27.32
CA LEU A 13 -23.39 -24.06 28.09
C LEU A 13 -21.92 -24.23 27.73
N LEU A 14 -21.43 -25.47 27.68
CA LEU A 14 -20.05 -25.77 27.30
C LEU A 14 -19.75 -25.48 25.83
N GLY A 15 -20.75 -25.59 24.95
CA GLY A 15 -20.61 -25.31 23.52
C GLY A 15 -20.66 -23.83 23.15
N ILE A 16 -21.40 -23.01 23.92
CA ILE A 16 -21.59 -21.58 23.63
C ILE A 16 -20.49 -20.70 24.23
N LEU A 17 -19.91 -21.11 25.37
CA LEU A 17 -18.81 -20.39 26.03
C LEU A 17 -17.55 -20.19 25.14
N PRO A 18 -16.99 -21.23 24.50
CA PRO A 18 -15.81 -21.09 23.63
C PRO A 18 -16.00 -20.14 22.44
N PRO A 19 -17.09 -20.20 21.65
CA PRO A 19 -17.29 -19.28 20.53
C PRO A 19 -17.53 -17.84 20.99
N LEU A 20 -18.23 -17.62 22.10
CA LEU A 20 -18.36 -16.27 22.68
C LEU A 20 -17.01 -15.71 23.13
N ALA A 21 -16.21 -16.50 23.85
CA ALA A 21 -14.87 -16.09 24.27
C ALA A 21 -13.97 -15.80 23.06
N SER A 22 -13.99 -16.66 22.04
CA SER A 22 -13.25 -16.49 20.78
C SER A 22 -13.61 -15.17 20.07
N LEU A 23 -14.91 -14.86 19.95
CA LEU A 23 -15.37 -13.62 19.33
C LEU A 23 -14.91 -12.37 20.11
N LEU A 24 -14.93 -12.41 21.44
CA LEU A 24 -14.47 -11.30 22.28
C LEU A 24 -12.95 -11.10 22.14
N ILE A 25 -12.17 -12.18 22.11
CA ILE A 25 -10.71 -12.13 21.91
C ILE A 25 -10.39 -11.55 20.53
N LEU A 26 -11.03 -12.05 19.46
CA LEU A 26 -10.78 -11.57 18.10
C LEU A 26 -11.15 -10.09 17.94
N ARG A 27 -12.24 -9.64 18.58
CA ARG A 27 -12.61 -8.20 18.62
C ARG A 27 -11.53 -7.36 19.29
N LYS A 28 -11.00 -7.78 20.45
CA LYS A 28 -9.91 -7.06 21.14
C LYS A 28 -8.62 -7.06 20.34
N ILE A 29 -8.27 -8.19 19.73
CA ILE A 29 -7.10 -8.34 18.87
C ILE A 29 -7.22 -7.37 17.68
N LYS A 30 -8.34 -7.39 16.93
CA LYS A 30 -8.58 -6.51 15.79
C LYS A 30 -8.42 -5.02 16.13
N GLN A 31 -8.95 -4.57 17.26
CA GLN A 31 -8.81 -3.19 17.72
C GLN A 31 -7.34 -2.79 17.95
N ARG A 32 -6.55 -3.68 18.58
CA ARG A 32 -5.11 -3.43 18.82
C ARG A 32 -4.29 -3.40 17.53
N TRP A 33 -4.62 -4.25 16.56
CA TRP A 33 -3.90 -4.29 15.27
C TRP A 33 -4.23 -3.10 14.38
N GLN A 34 -5.48 -2.63 14.36
CA GLN A 34 -5.87 -1.48 13.54
C GLN A 34 -5.08 -0.21 13.89
N ALA A 35 -4.86 0.06 15.18
CA ALA A 35 -4.08 1.22 15.62
C ALA A 35 -2.60 1.15 15.19
N ARG A 36 -1.99 -0.04 15.28
CA ARG A 36 -0.59 -0.27 14.87
C ARG A 36 -0.42 -0.17 13.35
N LEU A 37 -1.32 -0.78 12.59
CA LEU A 37 -1.30 -0.72 11.12
C LEU A 37 -1.53 0.70 10.60
N ARG A 38 -2.39 1.50 11.24
CA ARG A 38 -2.61 2.90 10.86
C ARG A 38 -1.35 3.74 11.05
N ARG A 39 -0.61 3.54 12.14
CA ARG A 39 0.68 4.23 12.37
C ARG A 39 1.74 3.80 11.36
N ALA A 40 1.85 2.50 11.08
CA ALA A 40 2.77 2.00 10.06
C ALA A 40 2.49 2.57 8.67
N ARG A 41 1.21 2.68 8.26
CA ARG A 41 0.82 3.29 6.98
C ARG A 41 1.19 4.77 6.89
N LEU A 42 1.00 5.53 7.97
CA LEU A 42 1.36 6.95 7.99
C LEU A 42 2.87 7.15 7.84
N MET A 43 3.70 6.32 8.46
CA MET A 43 5.15 6.38 8.34
C MET A 43 5.66 6.07 6.93
N THR A 44 4.99 5.16 6.20
CA THR A 44 5.37 4.83 4.82
C THR A 44 4.94 5.90 3.81
N ASP A 45 3.82 6.59 4.07
CA ASP A 45 3.29 7.62 3.17
C ASP A 45 4.05 8.95 3.32
N SER A 46 4.44 9.32 4.55
CA SER A 46 5.18 10.55 4.82
C SER A 46 6.58 10.55 4.21
N HIS A 47 7.31 9.43 4.29
CA HIS A 47 8.67 9.35 3.73
C HIS A 47 8.73 9.52 2.21
N ARG A 48 7.70 9.09 1.48
CA ARG A 48 7.68 9.18 0.02
C ARG A 48 7.26 10.57 -0.50
N ARG A 49 6.57 11.36 0.32
CA ARG A 49 6.03 12.66 -0.06
C ARG A 49 6.99 13.83 0.21
N GLU A 50 7.83 13.72 1.25
CA GLU A 50 8.86 14.75 1.54
C GLU A 50 9.99 14.77 0.50
N ASP A 51 10.47 13.61 0.04
CA ASP A 51 11.57 13.52 -0.94
C ASP A 51 11.22 14.19 -2.29
N PHE A 52 9.94 14.15 -2.68
CA PHE A 52 9.47 14.79 -3.92
C PHE A 52 9.17 16.28 -3.79
N SER A 53 8.64 16.72 -2.64
CA SER A 53 8.19 18.11 -2.47
C SER A 53 9.35 19.07 -2.22
N GLN A 54 10.47 18.59 -1.64
CA GLN A 54 11.63 19.43 -1.37
C GLN A 54 12.47 19.71 -2.63
N TYR A 55 12.36 18.87 -3.67
CA TYR A 55 13.15 18.99 -4.90
C TYR A 55 12.61 20.04 -5.88
N TYR A 56 11.31 20.36 -5.85
CA TYR A 56 10.65 21.25 -6.83
C TYR A 56 10.68 22.74 -6.44
N TYR A 57 11.19 23.10 -5.25
CA TYR A 57 11.09 24.47 -4.70
C TYR A 57 12.43 25.24 -4.67
N ASN A 58 13.56 24.59 -4.94
CA ASN A 58 14.85 25.27 -4.98
C ASN A 58 15.16 25.66 -6.44
N ASP A 59 15.29 26.96 -6.71
CA ASP A 59 15.64 27.59 -8.01
C ASP A 59 17.03 27.21 -8.58
N GLU A 60 17.62 26.11 -8.12
CA GLU A 60 18.87 25.57 -8.65
C GLU A 60 18.56 24.56 -9.77
N PRO A 61 19.27 24.58 -10.92
CA PRO A 61 19.13 23.56 -11.96
C PRO A 61 19.79 22.26 -11.47
N ILE A 62 19.16 21.60 -10.52
CA ILE A 62 19.55 20.28 -10.07
C ILE A 62 19.23 19.30 -11.22
N GLU A 63 20.10 18.32 -11.47
CA GLU A 63 19.87 17.23 -12.43
C GLU A 63 18.60 16.42 -12.07
N LEU A 64 17.42 16.94 -12.43
CA LEU A 64 16.09 16.31 -12.23
C LEU A 64 16.02 14.89 -12.82
N GLU A 65 16.93 14.57 -13.74
CA GLU A 65 17.06 13.26 -14.37
C GLU A 65 17.23 12.11 -13.37
N LYS A 66 17.80 12.36 -12.18
CA LYS A 66 18.00 11.30 -11.17
C LYS A 66 16.69 10.79 -10.54
N TYR A 67 15.63 11.58 -10.57
CA TYR A 67 14.35 11.25 -9.93
C TYR A 67 13.28 10.76 -10.91
N PHE A 68 13.54 10.83 -12.21
CA PHE A 68 12.65 10.31 -13.23
C PHE A 68 12.95 8.84 -13.50
N ILE A 69 11.89 8.04 -13.60
CA ILE A 69 12.02 6.66 -14.06
C ILE A 69 11.82 6.58 -15.57
N GLY A 70 12.48 5.63 -16.22
CA GLY A 70 12.44 5.49 -17.67
C GLY A 70 13.57 6.23 -18.38
N ASP A 71 13.64 6.09 -19.69
CA ASP A 71 14.70 6.68 -20.50
C ASP A 71 14.42 8.18 -20.77
N ILE A 72 15.25 9.05 -20.21
CA ILE A 72 15.18 10.52 -20.33
C ILE A 72 15.48 11.04 -21.74
N SER A 73 16.13 10.22 -22.57
CA SER A 73 16.39 10.54 -23.98
C SER A 73 15.13 10.36 -24.85
N CYS A 74 14.07 9.71 -24.32
CA CYS A 74 12.80 9.57 -25.01
C CYS A 74 11.97 10.87 -24.94
N HIS A 75 11.42 11.28 -26.09
CA HIS A 75 10.49 12.39 -26.23
C HIS A 75 9.21 12.21 -25.39
N TYR A 76 8.76 10.96 -25.23
CA TYR A 76 7.55 10.64 -24.46
C TYR A 76 7.81 10.24 -23.01
N ASN A 77 9.04 10.44 -22.50
CA ASN A 77 9.30 10.29 -21.07
C ASN A 77 8.30 11.14 -20.28
N ALA A 78 7.73 10.61 -19.19
CA ALA A 78 6.71 11.32 -18.43
C ALA A 78 7.27 12.28 -17.37
N HIS A 79 8.61 12.35 -17.21
CA HIS A 79 9.31 13.16 -16.21
C HIS A 79 8.71 12.99 -14.83
N SER A 80 8.41 11.73 -14.50
CA SER A 80 7.68 11.34 -13.30
C SER A 80 8.48 10.25 -12.58
N PRO A 81 8.44 10.24 -11.24
CA PRO A 81 9.03 9.16 -10.44
C PRO A 81 8.25 7.85 -10.49
N TYR A 82 7.01 7.89 -11.00
CA TYR A 82 6.08 6.76 -10.93
C TYR A 82 5.64 6.28 -12.31
N ILE A 83 5.78 7.13 -13.32
CA ILE A 83 5.36 6.85 -14.68
C ILE A 83 6.58 7.01 -15.58
N ARG A 84 6.92 5.96 -16.34
CA ARG A 84 8.09 5.97 -17.25
C ARG A 84 7.81 6.77 -18.52
N CYS A 85 6.66 6.53 -19.12
CA CYS A 85 6.29 7.06 -20.43
C CYS A 85 4.81 7.43 -20.44
N ALA A 86 4.46 8.59 -21.01
CA ALA A 86 3.08 9.06 -21.05
C ALA A 86 2.16 8.16 -21.90
N VAL A 87 2.70 7.57 -22.96
CA VAL A 87 1.96 6.72 -23.90
C VAL A 87 2.11 5.22 -23.64
N ASN A 88 3.10 4.83 -22.83
CA ASN A 88 3.30 3.45 -22.39
C ASN A 88 3.69 3.39 -20.90
N PRO A 89 2.74 3.64 -19.97
CA PRO A 89 3.04 3.80 -18.55
C PRO A 89 3.67 2.57 -17.89
N SER A 90 3.31 1.37 -18.37
CA SER A 90 3.69 0.09 -17.76
C SER A 90 4.78 -0.68 -18.50
N GLY A 91 5.11 -0.30 -19.74
CA GLY A 91 6.06 -1.05 -20.57
C GLY A 91 7.54 -0.66 -20.37
N PRO A 92 8.47 -1.59 -20.63
CA PRO A 92 9.90 -1.31 -20.59
C PRO A 92 10.33 -0.39 -21.75
N CYS A 93 11.44 0.34 -21.57
CA CYS A 93 11.94 1.26 -22.60
C CYS A 93 12.68 0.54 -23.74
N GLN A 94 13.35 -0.60 -23.50
CA GLN A 94 14.18 -1.29 -24.51
C GLN A 94 13.39 -1.76 -25.75
N ASP A 95 12.12 -2.16 -25.58
CA ASP A 95 11.27 -2.71 -26.65
C ASP A 95 9.99 -1.88 -26.86
N CYS A 96 10.00 -0.60 -26.49
CA CYS A 96 8.80 0.23 -26.57
C CYS A 96 8.50 0.63 -28.04
N PRO A 97 7.36 0.24 -28.64
CA PRO A 97 7.01 0.62 -30.02
C PRO A 97 6.77 2.12 -30.18
N HIS A 98 6.54 2.82 -29.07
CA HIS A 98 6.34 4.27 -29.05
C HIS A 98 7.62 5.06 -28.77
N TYR A 99 8.77 4.41 -28.60
CA TYR A 99 10.02 5.12 -28.30
C TYR A 99 10.38 6.08 -29.44
N LYS A 100 10.64 7.34 -29.07
CA LYS A 100 11.10 8.38 -30.00
C LYS A 100 12.22 9.16 -29.32
N PRO A 101 13.46 9.16 -29.84
CA PRO A 101 14.53 9.93 -29.24
C PRO A 101 14.25 11.44 -29.36
N LYS A 102 14.68 12.23 -28.36
CA LYS A 102 14.71 13.69 -28.45
C LYS A 102 15.72 14.08 -29.53
N GLN A 103 15.33 14.98 -30.43
CA GLN A 103 16.27 15.62 -31.35
C GLN A 103 17.05 16.65 -30.54
N GLN A 104 18.38 16.51 -30.50
CA GLN A 104 19.32 17.44 -29.87
C GLN A 104 19.41 18.74 -30.65
#